data_AF-A0A6N3FKW3-F1
#
_entry.id   AF-A0A6N3FKW3-F1
#
_cell.length_a   1.000
_cell.length_b   1.000
_cell.length_c   1.000
_cell.angle_alpha   90.00
_cell.angle_beta   90.00
_cell.angle_gamma   90.00
#
_symmetry.space_group_name_H-M   'P 1'
#
loop_
_entity.id
_entity.type
_entity.pdbx_description
1 polymer ?
#
loop_
_entity_poly.entity_id
_entity_poly.type
_entity_poly.pdbx_seq_one_letter_code
_entity_poly.pdbx_strand_id
1 'polypeptide(L)'
;MNNKFVQASMITDRSKQEPKRLSSREVYKMMNLKQHSDLLRKIDSINVDFRESKIAFSKYWVESTYKVEGQTREYREFLITKKGCEFLAHKTTGTKGNLFTDKYMDRFEEMENIT
;
A
#
# COMPACT_ATOMS: atom_id res chain seq x y z
N MET A 1 -18.27 38.46 -11.21
CA MET A 1 -18.73 37.29 -10.43
C MET A 1 -17.55 36.36 -10.26
N ASN A 2 -17.20 36.05 -9.00
CA ASN A 2 -15.88 35.53 -8.62
C ASN A 2 -15.65 34.10 -9.11
N ASN A 3 -14.56 33.92 -9.85
CA ASN A 3 -14.05 32.66 -10.40
C ASN A 3 -13.62 31.61 -9.34
N LYS A 4 -13.90 31.86 -8.05
CA LYS A 4 -13.66 30.92 -6.94
C LYS A 4 -14.75 29.85 -6.83
N PHE A 5 -15.98 30.13 -7.28
CA PHE A 5 -17.08 29.15 -7.22
C PHE A 5 -16.97 28.03 -8.25
N VAL A 6 -16.32 28.28 -9.38
CA VAL A 6 -16.10 27.27 -10.43
C VAL A 6 -15.04 26.24 -10.02
N GLN A 7 -14.10 26.64 -9.14
CA GLN A 7 -13.04 25.75 -8.66
C GLN A 7 -13.53 24.79 -7.56
N ALA A 8 -14.56 25.18 -6.80
CA ALA A 8 -15.16 24.34 -5.76
C ALA A 8 -16.05 23.21 -6.30
N SER A 9 -16.54 23.30 -7.56
CA SER A 9 -17.40 22.29 -8.17
C SER A 9 -16.64 21.14 -8.86
N MET A 10 -15.30 21.18 -8.89
CA MET A 10 -14.47 20.08 -9.40
C MET A 10 -14.08 19.04 -8.33
N ILE A 11 -14.63 19.14 -7.12
CA ILE A 11 -14.55 18.06 -6.11
C ILE A 11 -15.58 16.98 -6.48
N THR A 12 -15.36 16.37 -7.63
CA THR A 12 -16.16 15.31 -8.22
C THR A 12 -15.98 14.03 -7.41
N ASP A 13 -17.03 13.60 -6.72
CA ASP A 13 -17.32 12.24 -6.27
C ASP A 13 -16.11 11.30 -6.02
N ARG A 14 -15.61 11.29 -4.77
CA ARG A 14 -14.52 10.39 -4.33
C ARG A 14 -14.86 8.90 -4.41
N SER A 15 -16.12 8.51 -4.67
CA SER A 15 -16.50 7.09 -4.74
C SER A 15 -16.02 6.39 -6.01
N LYS A 16 -15.45 7.11 -6.98
CA LYS A 16 -14.98 6.56 -8.27
C LYS A 16 -13.45 6.44 -8.39
N GLN A 17 -12.68 6.88 -7.41
CA GLN A 17 -11.23 6.72 -7.46
C GLN A 17 -10.82 5.32 -6.96
N GLU A 18 -10.03 4.61 -7.78
CA GLU A 18 -9.32 3.40 -7.33
C GLU A 18 -8.57 3.73 -6.04
N PRO A 19 -8.70 2.90 -4.98
CA PRO A 19 -8.02 3.20 -3.73
C PRO A 19 -6.52 3.22 -3.98
N LYS A 20 -5.86 4.25 -3.47
CA LYS A 20 -4.41 4.42 -3.54
C LYS A 20 -3.74 3.21 -2.88
N ARG A 21 -2.75 2.66 -3.55
CA ARG A 21 -2.00 1.48 -3.11
C ARG A 21 -0.52 1.69 -3.35
N LEU A 22 0.30 1.17 -2.44
CA LEU A 22 1.75 1.12 -2.56
C LEU A 22 2.16 -0.23 -3.12
N SER A 23 3.14 -0.25 -4.01
CA SER A 23 3.79 -1.50 -4.40
C SER A 23 4.50 -2.10 -3.18
N SER A 24 4.39 -3.42 -3.00
CA SER A 24 5.18 -4.15 -2.01
C SER A 24 6.70 -3.97 -2.20
N ARG A 25 7.16 -3.59 -3.41
CA ARG A 25 8.55 -3.21 -3.70
C ARG A 25 8.96 -1.88 -3.04
N GLU A 26 7.99 -1.02 -2.76
CA GLU A 26 8.20 0.22 -2.02
C GLU A 26 8.09 -0.06 -0.51
N VAL A 27 7.04 -0.77 -0.10
CA VAL A 27 6.77 -1.06 1.31
C VAL A 27 7.89 -1.85 1.98
N TYR A 28 8.52 -2.84 1.32
CA TYR A 28 9.61 -3.59 1.96
C TYR A 28 10.81 -2.69 2.31
N LYS A 29 11.08 -1.66 1.50
CA LYS A 29 12.12 -0.67 1.77
C LYS A 29 11.74 0.24 2.93
N MET A 30 10.48 0.68 2.98
CA MET A 30 9.97 1.49 4.11
C MET A 30 10.08 0.74 5.44
N MET A 31 9.75 -0.55 5.44
CA MET A 31 9.88 -1.47 6.57
C MET A 31 11.33 -1.85 6.89
N ASN A 32 12.31 -1.40 6.11
CA ASN A 32 13.72 -1.76 6.23
C ASN A 32 13.96 -3.28 6.22
N LEU A 33 13.26 -3.99 5.33
CA LEU A 33 13.47 -5.42 5.07
C LEU A 33 14.62 -5.61 4.08
N LYS A 34 15.34 -6.72 4.21
CA LYS A 34 16.52 -6.98 3.38
C LYS A 34 16.13 -7.22 1.92
N GLN A 35 15.06 -7.99 1.69
CA GLN A 35 14.61 -8.36 0.35
C GLN A 35 13.10 -8.17 0.18
N HIS A 36 12.67 -7.92 -1.06
CA HIS A 36 11.24 -7.89 -1.40
C HIS A 36 10.54 -9.22 -1.08
N SER A 37 11.23 -10.33 -1.31
CA SER A 37 10.75 -11.68 -0.98
C SER A 37 10.48 -11.89 0.52
N ASP A 38 11.16 -11.16 1.41
CA ASP A 38 10.90 -11.22 2.86
C ASP A 38 9.50 -10.67 3.17
N LEU A 39 9.08 -9.60 2.48
CA LEU A 39 7.72 -9.05 2.62
C LEU A 39 6.67 -9.99 2.02
N LEU A 40 6.94 -10.57 0.84
CA LEU A 40 6.01 -11.51 0.20
C LEU A 40 5.74 -12.71 1.12
N ARG A 41 6.78 -13.31 1.69
CA ARG A 41 6.66 -14.43 2.64
C ARG A 41 5.89 -14.03 3.91
N LYS A 42 6.15 -12.83 4.45
CA LYS A 42 5.39 -12.32 5.61
C LYS A 42 3.90 -12.19 5.27
N ILE A 43 3.54 -11.63 4.12
CA ILE A 43 2.15 -11.49 3.68
C ILE A 43 1.52 -12.87 3.45
N ASP A 44 2.23 -13.80 2.83
CA ASP A 44 1.74 -15.17 2.62
C ASP A 44 1.44 -15.88 3.94
N SER A 45 2.30 -15.73 4.96
CA SER A 45 2.05 -16.27 6.30
C SER A 45 0.80 -15.67 6.93
N ILE A 46 0.58 -14.35 6.81
CA ILE A 46 -0.64 -13.70 7.32
C ILE A 46 -1.88 -14.18 6.55
N ASN A 47 -1.74 -14.41 5.24
CA ASN A 47 -2.83 -14.92 4.42
C ASN A 47 -3.26 -16.34 4.83
N VAL A 48 -2.37 -17.17 5.39
CA VAL A 48 -2.74 -18.47 5.98
C VAL A 48 -3.69 -18.26 7.16
N ASP A 49 -3.29 -17.46 8.15
CA ASP A 49 -4.13 -17.14 9.32
C ASP A 49 -5.51 -16.57 8.90
N PHE A 50 -5.49 -15.68 7.91
CA PHE A 50 -6.70 -15.04 7.38
C PHE A 50 -7.61 -16.05 6.65
N ARG A 51 -7.07 -16.98 5.87
CA ARG A 51 -7.86 -18.02 5.20
C ARG A 51 -8.52 -18.95 6.22
N GLU A 52 -7.75 -19.41 7.22
CA GLU A 52 -8.26 -20.28 8.29
C GLU A 52 -9.36 -19.60 9.09
N SER A 53 -9.19 -18.30 9.36
CA SER A 53 -10.16 -17.49 10.12
C SER A 53 -11.27 -16.87 9.25
N LYS A 54 -11.34 -17.18 7.96
CA LYS A 54 -12.31 -16.61 6.99
C LYS A 54 -12.31 -15.07 6.93
N ILE A 55 -11.15 -14.47 7.11
CA ILE A 55 -10.93 -13.02 7.00
C ILE A 55 -10.53 -12.70 5.55
N ALA A 56 -11.28 -11.82 4.89
CA ALA A 56 -10.91 -11.32 3.57
C ALA A 56 -9.64 -10.46 3.63
N PHE A 57 -8.54 -10.96 3.07
CA PHE A 57 -7.25 -10.26 3.02
C PHE A 57 -7.20 -9.14 1.97
N SER A 58 -8.10 -9.18 0.97
CA SER A 58 -8.20 -8.19 -0.12
C SER A 58 -8.45 -6.76 0.36
N LYS A 59 -8.98 -6.59 1.58
CA LYS A 59 -9.13 -5.27 2.23
C LYS A 59 -7.82 -4.64 2.70
N TYR A 60 -6.72 -5.42 2.70
CA TYR A 60 -5.39 -4.96 3.10
C TYR A 60 -4.42 -4.90 1.91
N TRP A 61 -4.42 -5.94 1.06
CA TRP A 61 -3.55 -6.04 -0.10
C TRP A 61 -4.17 -6.91 -1.19
N VAL A 62 -3.78 -6.66 -2.44
CA VAL A 62 -4.18 -7.43 -3.62
C VAL A 62 -2.93 -7.91 -4.35
N GLU A 63 -2.94 -9.15 -4.81
CA GLU A 63 -1.84 -9.73 -5.58
C GLU A 63 -1.76 -9.12 -6.98
N SER A 64 -0.54 -8.88 -7.46
CA SER A 64 -0.25 -8.25 -8.75
C SER A 64 1.08 -8.76 -9.30
N THR A 65 1.46 -8.31 -10.50
CA THR A 65 2.78 -8.56 -11.09
C THR A 65 3.43 -7.27 -11.58
N TYR A 66 4.76 -7.28 -11.65
CA TYR A 66 5.54 -6.23 -12.30
C TYR A 66 6.51 -6.83 -13.32
N LYS A 67 6.91 -5.99 -14.29
CA LYS A 67 7.96 -6.30 -15.27
C LYS A 67 9.21 -5.49 -14.96
N VAL A 68 10.36 -6.07 -15.25
CA VAL A 68 11.64 -5.37 -15.25
C VAL A 68 12.00 -5.08 -16.69
N GLU A 69 12.41 -3.84 -16.97
CA GLU A 69 12.81 -3.43 -18.32
C GLU A 69 13.91 -4.36 -18.85
N GLY A 70 13.77 -4.78 -20.11
CA GLY A 70 14.66 -5.76 -20.74
C GLY A 70 14.42 -7.23 -20.35
N GLN A 71 13.43 -7.52 -19.48
CA GLN A 71 13.05 -8.89 -19.14
C GLN A 71 11.62 -9.21 -19.59
N THR A 72 11.42 -10.42 -20.12
CA THR A 72 10.12 -10.92 -20.56
C THR A 72 9.29 -11.54 -19.44
N ARG A 73 9.92 -11.82 -18.29
CA ARG A 73 9.28 -12.46 -17.13
C ARG A 73 8.49 -11.45 -16.31
N GLU A 74 7.36 -11.92 -15.79
CA GLU A 74 6.59 -11.20 -14.78
C GLU A 74 6.98 -11.67 -13.38
N TYR A 75 7.08 -10.70 -12.46
CA TYR A 75 7.48 -10.94 -11.08
C TYR A 75 6.31 -10.61 -10.17
N ARG A 76 6.08 -11.48 -9.18
CA ARG A 76 5.00 -11.34 -8.21
C ARG A 76 5.21 -10.13 -7.31
N GLU A 77 4.13 -9.41 -7.01
CA GLU A 77 4.08 -8.40 -5.96
C GLU A 77 2.69 -8.30 -5.32
N PHE A 78 2.57 -7.50 -4.26
CA PHE A 78 1.29 -7.05 -3.74
C PHE A 78 1.14 -5.53 -3.91
N LEU A 79 -0.09 -5.10 -4.19
CA LEU A 79 -0.53 -3.71 -4.06
C LEU A 79 -1.17 -3.54 -2.67
N ILE A 80 -0.53 -2.77 -1.82
CA ILE A 80 -0.82 -2.65 -0.38
C ILE A 80 -1.58 -1.34 -0.12
N THR A 81 -2.74 -1.43 0.51
CA THR A 81 -3.56 -0.27 0.88
C THR A 81 -2.97 0.45 2.11
N LYS A 82 -3.45 1.66 2.41
CA LYS A 82 -3.11 2.36 3.67
C LYS A 82 -3.41 1.49 4.90
N LYS A 83 -4.58 0.84 4.91
CA LYS A 83 -4.98 -0.12 5.95
C LYS A 83 -4.06 -1.34 6.02
N GLY A 84 -3.51 -1.79 4.89
CA GLY A 84 -2.50 -2.84 4.84
C GLY A 84 -1.19 -2.42 5.50
N CYS A 85 -0.74 -1.19 5.25
CA CYS A 85 0.43 -0.62 5.93
C CYS A 85 0.20 -0.47 7.44
N GLU A 86 -0.97 0.04 7.86
CA GLU A 86 -1.37 0.11 9.28
C GLU A 86 -1.29 -1.27 9.95
N PHE A 87 -1.84 -2.29 9.30
CA PHE A 87 -1.78 -3.67 9.81
C PHE A 87 -0.33 -4.15 9.97
N LEU A 88 0.52 -3.96 8.94
CA LEU A 88 1.93 -4.34 8.99
C LEU A 88 2.73 -3.57 10.05
N ALA A 89 2.36 -2.30 10.29
CA ALA A 89 2.94 -1.47 11.33
C ALA A 89 2.57 -1.99 12.72
N HIS A 90 1.32 -2.37 12.98
CA HIS A 90 0.93 -2.98 14.26
C HIS A 90 1.65 -4.31 14.54
N LYS A 91 2.11 -5.01 13.50
CA LYS A 91 2.92 -6.23 13.62
C LYS A 91 4.43 -5.95 13.71
N THR A 92 4.85 -4.68 13.72
CA THR A 92 6.25 -4.25 13.75
C THR A 92 6.46 -3.25 14.89
N THR A 93 7.25 -3.60 15.90
CA THR A 93 7.38 -2.78 17.11
C THR A 93 8.73 -2.04 17.20
N GLY A 94 8.82 -1.11 18.17
CA GLY A 94 10.02 -0.33 18.45
C GLY A 94 10.37 0.67 17.33
N THR A 95 11.64 1.07 17.26
CA THR A 95 12.12 2.08 16.30
C THR A 95 11.76 1.74 14.85
N LYS A 96 11.79 0.47 14.47
CA LYS A 96 11.42 0.03 13.11
C LYS A 96 9.94 0.29 12.81
N GLY A 97 9.06 0.07 13.78
CA GLY A 97 7.63 0.33 13.66
C GLY A 97 7.32 1.83 13.50
N ASN A 98 7.99 2.66 14.32
CA ASN A 98 7.85 4.11 14.25
C ASN A 98 8.27 4.65 12.88
N LEU A 99 9.46 4.27 12.41
CA LEU A 99 10.00 4.72 11.12
C LEU A 99 9.19 4.21 9.92
N PHE A 100 8.63 3.01 10.01
CA PHE A 100 7.74 2.53 8.96
C PHE A 100 6.44 3.32 8.92
N THR A 101 5.87 3.61 10.10
CA THR A 101 4.63 4.37 10.23
C THR A 101 4.74 5.77 9.62
N ASP A 102 5.77 6.50 10.03
CA ASP A 102 6.11 7.82 9.49
C ASP A 102 6.18 7.82 7.95
N LYS A 103 7.00 6.94 7.37
CA LYS A 103 7.19 6.84 5.92
C LYS A 103 5.93 6.54 5.13
N TYR A 104 5.10 5.59 5.60
CA TYR A 104 3.89 5.26 4.82
C TYR A 104 2.84 6.37 4.97
N MET A 105 2.76 7.05 6.11
CA MET A 105 1.81 8.15 6.32
C MET A 105 2.12 9.30 5.36
N ASP A 106 3.37 9.76 5.35
CA ASP A 106 3.84 10.82 4.44
C ASP A 106 3.57 10.44 2.98
N ARG A 107 3.90 9.19 2.60
CA ARG A 107 3.69 8.73 1.24
C ARG A 107 2.23 8.76 0.81
N PHE A 108 1.31 8.35 1.68
CA PHE A 108 -0.12 8.40 1.38
C PHE A 108 -0.65 9.85 1.35
N GLU A 109 -0.13 10.73 2.21
CA GLU A 109 -0.45 12.15 2.18
C GLU A 109 0.04 12.82 0.88
N GLU A 110 1.26 12.52 0.43
CA GLU A 110 1.77 12.96 -0.88
C GLU A 110 0.86 12.50 -2.01
N MET A 111 0.44 11.23 -1.99
CA MET A 111 -0.50 10.73 -3.01
C MET A 111 -1.83 11.48 -2.95
N GLU A 112 -2.33 11.84 -1.77
CA GLU A 112 -3.55 12.63 -1.53
C GLU A 112 -3.44 14.06 -2.06
N ASN A 113 -2.31 14.73 -1.83
CA ASN A 113 -2.06 16.12 -2.24
C ASN A 113 -1.74 16.29 -3.74
N ILE A 114 -1.45 15.20 -4.46
CA ILE A 114 -1.26 15.20 -5.93
C ILE A 114 -2.62 15.16 -6.68
N THR A 115 -3.75 15.05 -5.97
CA THR A 115 -5.10 14.98 -6.55
C THR A 115 -5.84 16.30 -6.40
#